data_AF-A0A7U9ST49-F1
#
_entry.id   AF-A0A7U9ST49-F1
#
_cell.length_a   1.000
_cell.length_b   1.000
_cell.length_c   1.000
_cell.angle_alpha   90.00
_cell.angle_beta   90.00
_cell.angle_gamma   90.00
#
_symmetry.space_group_name_H-M   'P 1'
#
loop_
_entity.id
_entity.type
_entity.pdbx_description
1 polymer ?
#
loop_
_entity_poly.entity_id
_entity_poly.type
_entity_poly.pdbx_seq_one_letter_code
_entity_poly.pdbx_strand_id
1 'polypeptide(L)'
;MKQRKARRIFAAATFGLFTNGLEKFDKAYEEGSLDAVLTTNLIYQTPELLQRPYYINCDMSKYIALMIDTLNHDGSISSILNPVDRIHHVINNYNNRSVKN
;
A
#
# COMPACT_ATOMS: atom_id res chain seq x y z
N MET A 1 19.74 0.68 2.78
CA MET A 1 18.92 1.67 3.54
C MET A 1 19.41 1.85 4.98
N LYS A 2 19.65 0.77 5.75
CA LYS A 2 20.26 0.88 7.10
C LYS A 2 21.61 1.59 7.12
N GLN A 3 22.50 1.28 6.17
CA GLN A 3 23.78 2.01 6.01
C GLN A 3 23.60 3.51 5.69
N ARG A 4 22.43 3.89 5.14
CA ARG A 4 22.05 5.29 4.86
C ARG A 4 21.30 5.94 6.05
N LYS A 5 21.29 5.30 7.23
CA LYS A 5 20.64 5.77 8.48
C LYS A 5 19.14 6.08 8.32
N ALA A 6 18.43 5.34 7.47
CA ALA A 6 16.98 5.47 7.36
C ALA A 6 16.32 5.09 8.69
N ARG A 7 15.45 5.96 9.22
CA ARG A 7 14.73 5.75 10.50
C ARG A 7 13.69 4.63 10.40
N ARG A 8 13.03 4.52 9.25
CA ARG A 8 12.00 3.51 8.96
C ARG A 8 12.13 3.04 7.52
N ILE A 9 11.88 1.76 7.27
CA ILE A 9 12.03 1.11 5.97
C ILE A 9 10.72 0.42 5.60
N PHE A 10 10.11 0.88 4.52
CA PHE A 10 8.88 0.31 3.98
C PHE A 10 9.16 -0.32 2.62
N ALA A 11 8.61 -1.51 2.39
CA ALA A 11 8.55 -2.11 1.06
C ALA A 11 7.13 -1.95 0.52
N ALA A 12 6.98 -1.39 -0.68
CA ALA A 12 5.69 -1.28 -1.34
C ALA A 12 5.78 -1.97 -2.71
N ALA A 13 4.85 -2.88 -2.99
CA ALA A 13 4.76 -3.57 -4.27
C ALA A 13 3.30 -3.83 -4.63
N THR A 14 2.92 -3.69 -5.90
CA THR A 14 1.54 -3.96 -6.33
C THR A 14 1.16 -5.41 -6.07
N PHE A 15 2.04 -6.35 -6.42
CA PHE A 15 1.81 -7.79 -6.31
C PHE A 15 2.80 -8.42 -5.32
N GLY A 16 2.32 -8.73 -4.12
CA GLY A 16 3.09 -9.46 -3.10
C GLY A 16 3.11 -10.97 -3.36
N LEU A 17 3.94 -11.44 -4.28
CA LEU A 17 3.93 -12.86 -4.68
C LEU A 17 4.46 -13.81 -3.60
N PHE A 18 5.41 -13.37 -2.77
CA PHE A 18 6.03 -14.14 -1.68
C PHE A 18 6.41 -15.59 -2.03
N THR A 19 6.89 -15.82 -3.26
CA THR A 19 7.13 -17.18 -3.81
C THR A 19 8.17 -18.00 -3.03
N ASN A 20 9.06 -17.33 -2.30
CA ASN A 20 10.09 -17.97 -1.46
C ASN A 20 9.68 -17.99 0.03
N GLY A 21 8.39 -17.83 0.33
CA GLY A 21 7.86 -17.74 1.69
C GLY A 21 8.10 -16.39 2.37
N LEU A 22 7.77 -16.35 3.67
CA LEU A 22 7.75 -15.13 4.48
C LEU A 22 8.94 -15.00 5.44
N GLU A 23 9.73 -16.06 5.61
CA GLU A 23 10.80 -16.15 6.62
C GLU A 23 11.82 -14.99 6.52
N LYS A 24 12.20 -14.61 5.30
CA LYS A 24 13.12 -13.48 5.09
C LYS A 24 12.53 -12.14 5.53
N PHE A 25 11.22 -11.97 5.37
CA PHE A 25 10.51 -10.76 5.79
C PHE A 25 10.28 -10.75 7.31
N ASP A 26 9.94 -11.91 7.88
CA ASP A 26 9.82 -12.11 9.33
C ASP A 26 11.13 -11.70 10.03
N LYS A 27 12.26 -12.29 9.61
CA LYS A 27 13.58 -11.97 10.14
C LYS A 27 13.95 -10.50 9.94
N ALA A 28 13.65 -9.95 8.75
CA ALA A 28 13.94 -8.55 8.45
C ALA A 28 13.16 -7.59 9.37
N TYR A 29 11.92 -7.94 9.72
CA TYR A 29 11.09 -7.20 10.65
C TYR A 29 11.60 -7.30 12.10
N GLU A 30 11.92 -8.52 12.56
CA GLU A 30 12.46 -8.76 13.90
C GLU A 30 13.77 -8.02 14.16
N GLU A 31 14.67 -7.99 13.17
CA GLU A 31 15.94 -7.26 13.27
C GLU A 31 15.79 -5.75 13.03
N GLY A 32 14.57 -5.25 12.80
CA GLY A 32 14.26 -3.85 12.53
C GLY A 32 14.88 -3.32 11.23
N SER A 33 15.15 -4.20 10.26
CA SER A 33 15.61 -3.82 8.90
C SER A 33 14.46 -3.55 7.93
N LEU A 34 13.24 -3.84 8.35
CA LEU A 34 11.99 -3.61 7.66
C LEU A 34 10.92 -3.25 8.69
N ASP A 35 10.16 -2.19 8.46
CA ASP A 35 9.04 -1.78 9.34
C ASP A 35 7.73 -2.39 8.87
N ALA A 36 7.46 -2.33 7.56
CA ALA A 36 6.25 -2.90 6.98
C ALA A 36 6.37 -3.17 5.48
N VAL A 37 5.51 -4.06 5.01
CA VAL A 37 5.32 -4.41 3.60
C VAL A 37 3.89 -4.06 3.21
N LEU A 38 3.74 -3.23 2.19
CA LEU A 38 2.46 -2.80 1.64
C LEU A 38 2.25 -3.47 0.28
N THR A 39 1.19 -4.28 0.15
CA THR A 39 0.81 -4.83 -1.16
C THR A 39 -0.69 -4.82 -1.37
N THR A 40 -1.12 -4.90 -2.63
CA THR A 40 -2.55 -4.89 -2.96
C THR A 40 -3.17 -6.28 -2.84
N ASN A 41 -4.50 -6.33 -2.78
CA ASN A 41 -5.31 -7.55 -2.87
C ASN A 41 -5.67 -7.94 -4.32
N LEU A 42 -4.90 -7.47 -5.32
CA LEU A 42 -5.11 -7.85 -6.73
C LEU A 42 -4.58 -9.28 -7.05
N ILE A 43 -3.97 -9.94 -6.07
CA ILE A 43 -3.62 -11.36 -6.10
C ILE A 43 -4.09 -12.01 -4.81
N TYR A 44 -4.17 -13.34 -4.82
CA TYR A 44 -4.48 -14.10 -3.62
C TYR A 44 -3.46 -13.83 -2.50
N GLN A 45 -3.98 -13.62 -1.29
CA GLN A 45 -3.21 -13.39 -0.07
C GLN A 45 -3.48 -14.55 0.89
N THR A 46 -2.42 -15.21 1.33
CA THR A 46 -2.58 -16.34 2.24
C THR A 46 -2.99 -15.85 3.64
N PRO A 47 -3.77 -16.63 4.41
CA PRO A 47 -4.14 -16.25 5.78
C PRO A 47 -2.92 -15.98 6.68
N GLU A 48 -1.82 -16.71 6.47
CA GLU A 48 -0.58 -16.54 7.23
C GLU A 48 0.08 -15.19 6.96
N LEU A 49 0.00 -14.69 5.72
CA LEU A 49 0.49 -13.35 5.36
C LEU A 49 -0.34 -12.27 6.06
N LEU A 50 -1.68 -12.41 6.03
CA LEU A 50 -2.61 -11.43 6.61
C LEU A 50 -2.46 -11.29 8.12
N GLN A 51 -1.95 -12.31 8.81
CA GLN A 51 -1.69 -12.30 10.25
C GLN A 51 -0.36 -11.63 10.62
N ARG A 52 0.53 -11.33 9.66
CA ARG A 52 1.84 -10.78 9.98
C ARG A 52 1.73 -9.32 10.43
N PRO A 53 2.38 -8.94 11.55
CA PRO A 53 2.27 -7.59 12.10
C PRO A 53 2.88 -6.50 11.21
N TYR A 54 3.80 -6.89 10.31
CA TYR A 54 4.42 -5.98 9.34
C TYR A 54 3.64 -5.88 8.04
N TYR A 55 2.60 -6.69 7.83
CA TYR A 55 1.87 -6.72 6.56
C TYR A 55 0.72 -5.71 6.55
N ILE A 56 0.65 -4.93 5.48
CA ILE A 56 -0.41 -3.94 5.25
C ILE A 56 -1.06 -4.24 3.90
N ASN A 57 -2.34 -4.60 3.93
CA ASN A 57 -3.14 -4.78 2.73
C ASN A 57 -3.65 -3.42 2.20
N CYS A 58 -3.29 -3.10 0.97
CA CYS A 58 -3.84 -1.98 0.22
C CYS A 58 -5.05 -2.45 -0.60
N ASP A 59 -6.24 -2.34 -0.01
CA ASP A 59 -7.48 -2.81 -0.64
C ASP A 59 -7.85 -1.97 -1.89
N MET A 60 -7.90 -2.66 -3.03
CA MET A 60 -8.26 -2.11 -4.34
C MET A 60 -9.72 -2.37 -4.71
N SER A 61 -10.51 -3.07 -3.90
CA SER A 61 -11.89 -3.47 -4.22
C SER A 61 -12.76 -2.28 -4.59
N LYS A 62 -12.71 -1.19 -3.81
CA LYS A 62 -13.46 0.05 -4.09
C LYS A 62 -13.00 0.73 -5.38
N TYR A 63 -11.70 0.69 -5.66
CA TYR A 63 -11.14 1.32 -6.84
C TYR A 63 -11.53 0.58 -8.11
N ILE A 64 -11.49 -0.77 -8.08
CA ILE A 64 -11.95 -1.62 -9.18
C ILE A 64 -13.47 -1.49 -9.36
N ALA A 65 -14.26 -1.48 -8.28
CA ALA A 65 -15.70 -1.28 -8.37
C ALA A 65 -16.05 0.05 -9.06
N LEU A 66 -15.37 1.14 -8.71
CA LEU A 66 -15.54 2.44 -9.36
C LEU A 66 -15.14 2.40 -10.85
N MET A 67 -14.07 1.70 -11.20
CA MET A 67 -13.68 1.53 -12.61
C MET A 67 -14.75 0.79 -13.40
N ILE A 68 -15.27 -0.32 -12.86
CA ILE A 68 -16.34 -1.11 -13.49
C ILE A 68 -17.58 -0.24 -13.68
N ASP A 69 -18.02 0.47 -12.64
CA ASP A 69 -19.19 1.34 -12.68
C ASP A 69 -19.04 2.47 -13.72
N THR A 70 -17.87 3.09 -13.78
CA THR A 70 -17.59 4.18 -14.74
C THR A 70 -17.61 3.66 -16.17
N LEU A 71 -16.97 2.51 -16.42
CA LEU A 71 -16.98 1.88 -17.75
C LEU A 71 -18.39 1.44 -18.16
N ASN A 72 -19.20 0.95 -17.22
CA ASN A 72 -20.58 0.54 -17.49
C ASN A 72 -21.51 1.70 -17.86
N HIS A 73 -21.16 2.93 -17.49
CA HIS A 73 -21.92 4.14 -17.84
C HIS A 73 -21.28 4.94 -18.99
N ASP A 74 -20.44 4.30 -19.82
CA ASP A 74 -19.69 4.93 -20.91
C ASP A 74 -18.87 6.16 -20.47
N GLY A 75 -18.47 6.19 -19.20
CA GLY A 75 -17.72 7.27 -18.58
C GLY A 75 -16.22 7.17 -18.86
N SER A 76 -15.52 8.32 -18.83
CA SER A 76 -14.06 8.35 -18.93
C SER A 76 -13.41 7.91 -17.61
N ILE A 77 -12.47 6.97 -17.67
CA ILE A 77 -11.67 6.53 -16.52
C ILE A 77 -10.40 7.38 -16.29
N SER A 78 -10.14 8.38 -17.13
CA SER A 78 -8.89 9.18 -17.06
C SER A 78 -8.69 9.88 -15.71
N SER A 79 -9.78 10.41 -15.14
CA SER A 79 -9.80 11.07 -13.83
C SER A 79 -9.59 10.10 -12.67
N ILE A 80 -9.93 8.82 -12.85
CA ILE A 80 -9.70 7.76 -11.87
C ILE A 80 -8.22 7.36 -11.88
N LEU A 81 -7.64 7.26 -13.07
CA LEU A 81 -6.25 6.86 -13.28
C LEU A 81 -5.23 7.90 -12.85
N ASN A 82 -5.59 9.19 -12.79
CA ASN A 82 -4.70 10.24 -12.32
C ASN A 82 -4.68 10.30 -10.77
N PRO A 83 -3.60 9.87 -10.10
CA PRO A 83 -3.56 9.86 -8.64
C PRO A 83 -3.15 11.21 -8.03
N VAL A 84 -2.66 12.16 -8.84
CA VAL A 84 -1.99 13.39 -8.36
C VAL A 84 -2.90 14.20 -7.45
N ASP A 85 -4.15 14.44 -7.88
CA ASP A 85 -5.09 15.25 -7.11
C ASP A 85 -5.46 14.60 -5.77
N ARG A 86 -5.56 13.27 -5.75
CA ARG A 86 -5.82 12.51 -4.50
C ARG A 86 -4.64 12.60 -3.55
N ILE A 87 -3.41 12.47 -4.06
CA ILE A 87 -2.20 12.61 -3.26
C ILE A 87 -2.12 14.02 -2.66
N HIS A 88 -2.32 15.06 -3.47
CA HIS A 88 -2.34 16.44 -3.00
C HIS A 88 -3.44 16.67 -1.96
N HIS A 89 -4.64 16.13 -2.16
CA HIS A 89 -5.72 16.22 -1.20
C HIS A 89 -5.33 15.60 0.16
N VAL A 90 -4.74 14.40 0.16
CA VAL A 90 -4.30 13.71 1.39
C VAL A 90 -3.17 14.49 2.08
N ILE A 91 -2.18 14.98 1.34
CA ILE A 91 -1.06 15.77 1.88
C ILE A 91 -1.57 17.08 2.49
N ASN A 92 -2.45 17.79 1.80
CA ASN A 92 -3.00 19.06 2.30
C ASN A 92 -3.81 18.84 3.58
N ASN A 93 -4.62 17.78 3.64
CA ASN A 93 -5.35 17.42 4.86
C ASN A 93 -4.41 17.09 6.02
N TYR A 94 -3.31 16.38 5.76
CA TYR A 94 -2.31 16.07 6.78
C TYR A 94 -1.62 17.35 7.30
N ASN A 95 -1.16 18.22 6.40
CA ASN A 95 -0.52 19.49 6.76
C ASN A 95 -1.47 20.40 7.55
N ASN A 96 -2.73 20.52 7.14
CA ASN A 96 -3.73 21.35 7.83
C ASN A 96 -4.08 20.82 9.22
N ARG A 97 -4.04 19.50 9.44
CA ARG A 97 -4.17 18.91 10.78
C ARG A 97 -2.94 19.19 11.66
N SER A 98 -1.77 19.27 11.06
CA SER A 98 -0.51 19.57 11.75
C SER A 98 -0.42 21.02 12.24
N VAL A 99 -1.14 21.95 11.60
CA VAL A 99 -1.16 23.39 11.93
C VAL A 99 -2.16 23.74 13.05
N LYS A 100 -3.09 22.83 13.37
CA LYS A 100 -4.12 23.04 14.41
C LYS A 100 -3.77 22.47 15.80
N ASN A 101 -2.55 21.96 15.98
CA ASN A 101 -2.02 21.52 17.28
C ASN A 101 -0.82 22.36 17.70
#